data_AF-A0A7I8W1Z7-F1
#
_entry.id   AF-A0A7I8W1Z7-F1
#
_cell.length_a   1.000
_cell.length_b   1.000
_cell.length_c   1.000
_cell.angle_alpha   90.00
_cell.angle_beta   90.00
_cell.angle_gamma   90.00
#
_symmetry.space_group_name_H-M   'P 1'
#
loop_
_entity.id
_entity.type
_entity.pdbx_description
1 polymer ?
#
loop_
_entity_poly.entity_id
_entity_poly.type
_entity_poly.pdbx_seq_one_letter_code
_entity_poly.pdbx_strand_id
1 'polypeptide(L)'
;MKDGEKNDKETGMDSIDGSLVDQIANDYWKWNNEWDKHKGYNSPKYVRTIYLIRHGHFIRKLGNYNDSLSLKGVRQVNLLGKRLATMNINFTNIYTSPFKRAKHTARIINKYLPDKRVKVTDFLREGRPVFPDPAPAYWRKDDKEIVEDGPRLWKSFKVLFHRSQSKKDINDIFVCHGNIIGFLILRSLQLPSQRWLQLPVGHASITRIEIDYNGEVFVKSIGDIGHLPQVITSG
;
A
#
# COMPACT_ATOMS: atom_id res chain seq x y z
N MET A 1 51.37 -20.61 38.06
CA MET A 1 50.60 -19.38 37.75
C MET A 1 50.97 -19.05 36.31
N LYS A 2 50.10 -19.28 35.31
CA LYS A 2 48.94 -18.44 34.92
C LYS A 2 49.43 -17.02 34.59
N ASP A 3 49.29 -16.43 33.41
CA ASP A 3 48.33 -16.53 32.30
C ASP A 3 49.07 -15.98 31.04
N GLY A 4 48.87 -16.45 29.82
CA GLY A 4 47.63 -16.37 29.04
C GLY A 4 47.90 -15.57 27.76
N GLU A 5 48.51 -16.21 26.75
CA GLU A 5 48.47 -15.71 25.38
C GLU A 5 47.00 -15.66 24.95
N LYS A 6 46.45 -14.44 24.85
CA LYS A 6 45.17 -14.19 24.22
C LYS A 6 45.30 -14.52 22.74
N ASN A 7 44.84 -15.71 22.38
CA ASN A 7 44.33 -15.98 21.05
C ASN A 7 43.10 -15.09 20.85
N ASP A 8 43.31 -13.89 20.33
CA ASP A 8 42.25 -13.13 19.68
C ASP A 8 41.89 -13.87 18.39
N LYS A 9 41.01 -14.87 18.54
CA LYS A 9 40.19 -15.34 17.43
C LYS A 9 39.21 -14.21 17.11
N GLU A 10 39.64 -13.25 16.29
CA GLU A 10 38.72 -12.46 15.48
C GLU A 10 37.92 -13.44 14.64
N THR A 11 36.72 -13.76 15.12
CA THR A 11 35.78 -14.63 14.43
C THR A 11 35.21 -13.89 13.22
N GLY A 12 35.91 -14.03 12.09
CA GLY A 12 35.40 -14.12 10.72
C GLY A 12 34.13 -13.33 10.39
N MET A 13 34.22 -11.99 10.40
CA MET A 13 33.19 -11.10 9.88
C MET A 13 33.76 -10.02 8.95
N ASP A 14 34.91 -10.25 8.30
CA ASP A 14 35.67 -9.15 7.66
C ASP A 14 35.89 -9.25 6.15
N SER A 15 35.21 -10.13 5.42
CA SER A 15 35.10 -9.96 3.97
C SER A 15 33.86 -10.63 3.39
N ILE A 16 32.76 -9.87 3.30
CA ILE A 16 31.70 -10.23 2.35
C ILE A 16 32.24 -9.89 0.96
N ASP A 17 32.67 -10.91 0.21
CA ASP A 17 33.03 -10.76 -1.20
C ASP A 17 31.81 -10.29 -2.01
N GLY A 18 32.02 -9.39 -2.97
CA GLY A 18 30.96 -8.87 -3.84
C GLY A 18 30.22 -9.98 -4.60
N SER A 19 30.91 -11.09 -4.92
CA SER A 19 30.27 -12.25 -5.55
C SER A 19 29.20 -12.90 -4.65
N LEU A 20 29.45 -12.94 -3.34
CA LEU A 20 28.52 -13.46 -2.35
C LEU A 20 27.32 -12.50 -2.15
N VAL A 21 27.56 -11.19 -2.21
CA VAL A 21 26.48 -10.17 -2.17
C VAL A 21 25.51 -10.36 -3.34
N ASP A 22 26.02 -10.48 -4.56
CA ASP A 22 25.21 -10.65 -5.76
C ASP A 22 24.47 -11.99 -5.76
N GLN A 23 25.11 -13.06 -5.28
CA GLN A 23 24.47 -14.36 -5.14
C GLN A 23 23.28 -14.28 -4.15
N ILE A 24 23.49 -13.71 -2.96
CA ILE A 24 22.42 -13.52 -1.98
C ILE A 24 21.29 -12.64 -2.57
N ALA A 25 21.61 -11.53 -3.24
CA ALA A 25 20.59 -10.68 -3.84
C ALA A 25 19.75 -11.41 -4.89
N ASN A 26 20.39 -12.23 -5.75
CA ASN A 26 19.72 -12.97 -6.81
C ASN A 26 18.90 -14.17 -6.30
N ASP A 27 19.37 -14.86 -5.27
CA ASP A 27 18.71 -16.05 -4.71
C ASP A 27 17.42 -15.69 -3.97
N TYR A 28 17.33 -14.48 -3.40
CA TYR A 28 16.20 -14.08 -2.58
C TYR A 28 15.27 -13.04 -3.21
N TRP A 29 15.76 -12.09 -4.03
CA TRP A 29 14.95 -10.93 -4.46
C TRP A 29 15.19 -10.48 -5.91
N LYS A 30 15.34 -11.43 -6.84
CA LYS A 30 15.38 -11.09 -8.27
C LYS A 30 14.04 -10.50 -8.74
N TRP A 31 14.08 -9.28 -9.28
CA TRP A 31 12.91 -8.61 -9.84
C TRP A 31 12.31 -9.39 -11.02
N ASN A 32 11.03 -9.74 -10.92
CA ASN A 32 10.26 -10.31 -12.01
C ASN A 32 9.71 -9.19 -12.90
N ASN A 33 10.22 -9.04 -14.12
CA ASN A 33 9.75 -8.04 -15.09
C ASN A 33 8.36 -8.35 -15.71
N GLU A 34 7.86 -9.58 -15.59
CA GLU A 34 6.58 -10.00 -16.17
C GLU A 34 5.43 -10.01 -15.14
N TRP A 35 5.59 -9.30 -14.03
CA TRP A 35 4.67 -9.34 -12.89
C TRP A 35 3.22 -8.93 -13.24
N ASP A 36 3.03 -8.08 -14.26
CA ASP A 36 1.72 -7.63 -14.77
C ASP A 36 1.25 -8.36 -16.03
N LYS A 37 1.97 -9.42 -16.45
CA LYS A 37 1.69 -10.24 -17.65
C LYS A 37 1.72 -9.48 -18.98
N HIS A 38 2.26 -8.26 -19.04
CA HIS A 38 2.49 -7.58 -20.31
C HIS A 38 3.87 -7.97 -20.88
N LYS A 39 3.89 -8.63 -22.05
CA LYS A 39 5.15 -9.01 -22.71
C LYS A 39 5.72 -7.83 -23.50
N GLY A 40 6.97 -7.48 -23.19
CA GLY A 40 7.78 -6.51 -23.94
C GLY A 40 7.55 -5.04 -23.60
N TYR A 41 8.43 -4.19 -24.15
CA TYR A 41 8.41 -2.73 -24.02
C TYR A 41 7.44 -2.03 -24.98
N ASN A 42 6.46 -2.77 -25.53
CA ASN A 42 5.48 -2.24 -26.48
C ASN A 42 4.35 -1.44 -25.81
N SER A 43 4.48 -1.17 -24.51
CA SER A 43 3.54 -0.32 -23.78
C SER A 43 3.79 1.15 -24.15
N PRO A 44 2.74 1.98 -24.25
CA PRO A 44 2.89 3.42 -24.34
C PRO A 44 3.82 3.94 -23.22
N LYS A 45 4.74 4.87 -23.56
CA LYS A 45 5.74 5.44 -22.63
C LYS A 45 5.12 6.42 -21.62
N TYR A 46 4.08 5.98 -20.93
CA TYR A 46 3.33 6.78 -19.97
C TYR A 46 3.31 6.11 -18.60
N VAL A 47 3.43 6.93 -17.58
CA VAL A 47 3.50 6.49 -16.19
C VAL A 47 2.09 6.36 -15.63
N ARG A 48 1.88 5.30 -14.86
CA ARG A 48 0.69 5.17 -14.02
C ARG A 48 1.05 5.42 -12.57
N THR A 49 0.56 6.50 -12.01
CA THR A 49 0.67 6.80 -10.58
C THR A 49 -0.62 6.42 -9.86
N ILE A 50 -0.46 5.64 -8.79
CA ILE A 50 -1.55 5.20 -7.91
C ILE A 50 -1.37 5.87 -6.55
N TYR A 51 -2.42 6.57 -6.12
CA TYR A 51 -2.53 7.20 -4.80
C TYR A 51 -3.46 6.35 -3.94
N LEU A 52 -2.87 5.49 -3.12
CA LEU A 52 -3.61 4.69 -2.15
C LEU A 52 -3.94 5.57 -0.94
N ILE A 53 -5.23 5.71 -0.64
CA ILE A 53 -5.74 6.52 0.45
C ILE A 53 -6.44 5.60 1.45
N ARG A 54 -5.97 5.58 2.70
CA ARG A 54 -6.74 4.94 3.78
C ARG A 54 -7.92 5.83 4.14
N HIS A 55 -9.10 5.24 4.34
CA HIS A 55 -10.27 5.98 4.80
C HIS A 55 -9.98 6.82 6.07
N GLY A 56 -10.77 7.87 6.29
CA GLY A 56 -10.70 8.65 7.54
C GLY A 56 -11.11 7.85 8.78
N HIS A 57 -10.81 8.37 9.96
CA HIS A 57 -11.16 7.75 11.24
C HIS A 57 -12.67 7.49 11.38
N PHE A 58 -13.02 6.31 11.85
CA PHE A 58 -14.39 5.92 12.15
C PHE A 58 -14.46 5.25 13.52
N ILE A 59 -15.62 5.31 14.15
CA ILE A 59 -15.87 4.58 15.39
C ILE A 59 -16.60 3.30 15.00
N ARG A 60 -15.99 2.16 15.30
CA ARG A 60 -16.60 0.85 15.08
C ARG A 60 -17.63 0.60 16.18
N LYS A 61 -18.89 0.43 15.80
CA LYS A 61 -19.93 0.02 16.75
C LYS A 61 -19.94 -1.50 16.89
N LEU A 62 -20.28 -1.99 18.08
CA LEU A 62 -20.43 -3.44 18.31
C LEU A 62 -21.45 -4.01 17.30
N GLY A 63 -21.12 -5.11 16.63
CA GLY A 63 -21.99 -5.75 15.64
C GLY A 63 -22.11 -5.08 14.27
N ASN A 64 -21.52 -3.90 14.03
CA ASN A 64 -21.50 -3.25 12.71
C ASN A 64 -20.06 -2.98 12.23
N TYR A 65 -19.69 -3.60 11.12
CA TYR A 65 -18.36 -3.48 10.51
C TYR A 65 -18.31 -2.43 9.40
N ASN A 66 -19.44 -1.80 9.10
CA ASN A 66 -19.64 -0.95 7.94
C ASN A 66 -20.17 0.44 8.36
N ASP A 67 -19.48 1.07 9.31
CA ASP A 67 -19.79 2.41 9.79
C ASP A 67 -19.21 3.50 8.88
N SER A 68 -19.79 4.71 9.00
CA SER A 68 -19.31 5.93 8.36
C SER A 68 -18.24 6.62 9.21
N LEU A 69 -17.56 7.62 8.63
CA LEU A 69 -16.58 8.45 9.34
C LEU A 69 -17.16 9.09 10.60
N SER A 70 -16.31 9.17 11.63
CA SER A 70 -16.51 10.00 12.82
C SER A 70 -16.30 11.49 12.51
N LEU A 71 -16.62 12.40 13.44
CA LEU A 71 -16.29 13.82 13.29
C LEU A 71 -14.79 14.06 13.09
N LYS A 72 -13.94 13.35 13.84
CA LYS A 72 -12.47 13.34 13.65
C LYS A 72 -12.11 12.92 12.22
N GLY A 73 -12.70 11.85 11.71
CA GLY A 73 -12.46 11.36 10.36
C GLY A 73 -12.91 12.34 9.28
N VAL A 74 -14.06 13.00 9.47
CA VAL A 74 -14.51 14.05 8.55
C VAL A 74 -13.49 15.19 8.51
N ARG A 75 -12.96 15.63 9.67
CA ARG A 75 -11.91 16.68 9.72
C ARG A 75 -10.62 16.23 9.00
N GLN A 76 -10.15 15.01 9.27
CA GLN A 76 -8.99 14.44 8.57
C GLN A 76 -9.17 14.47 7.05
N VAL A 77 -10.32 13.99 6.56
CA VAL A 77 -10.55 13.86 5.11
C VAL A 77 -10.75 15.22 4.42
N ASN A 78 -11.27 16.24 5.12
CA ASN A 78 -11.30 17.59 4.55
C ASN A 78 -9.87 18.15 4.35
N LEU A 79 -8.94 17.91 5.29
CA LEU A 79 -7.54 18.32 5.10
C LEU A 79 -6.85 17.51 4.00
N LEU A 80 -7.13 16.21 3.93
CA LEU A 80 -6.68 15.36 2.82
C LEU A 80 -7.19 15.89 1.46
N GLY A 81 -8.47 16.25 1.36
CA GLY A 81 -9.04 16.82 0.15
C GLY A 81 -8.34 18.11 -0.28
N LYS A 82 -8.08 19.02 0.68
CA LYS A 82 -7.27 20.22 0.44
C LYS A 82 -5.86 19.87 -0.03
N ARG A 83 -5.19 18.91 0.63
CA ARG A 83 -3.85 18.44 0.25
C ARG A 83 -3.84 17.97 -1.20
N LEU A 84 -4.76 17.09 -1.59
CA LEU A 84 -4.85 16.59 -2.97
C LEU A 84 -5.06 17.72 -3.98
N ALA A 85 -5.96 18.67 -3.70
CA ALA A 85 -6.18 19.83 -4.57
C ALA A 85 -4.92 20.70 -4.73
N THR A 86 -4.13 20.87 -3.66
CA THR A 86 -2.89 21.67 -3.70
C THR A 86 -1.68 20.97 -4.33
N MET A 87 -1.74 19.66 -4.59
CA MET A 87 -0.62 18.95 -5.21
C MET A 87 -0.41 19.32 -6.70
N ASN A 88 -1.37 20.04 -7.31
CA ASN A 88 -1.35 20.41 -8.73
C ASN A 88 -1.20 19.20 -9.68
N ILE A 89 -1.90 18.11 -9.36
CA ILE A 89 -1.90 16.86 -10.14
C ILE A 89 -3.23 16.69 -10.84
N ASN A 90 -3.18 16.37 -12.14
CA ASN A 90 -4.38 16.02 -12.89
C ASN A 90 -4.83 14.58 -12.59
N PHE A 91 -5.51 14.39 -11.46
CA PHE A 91 -6.08 13.10 -11.09
C PHE A 91 -7.07 12.62 -12.17
N THR A 92 -6.91 11.37 -12.60
CA THR A 92 -7.69 10.80 -13.71
C THR A 92 -8.98 10.16 -13.22
N ASN A 93 -8.90 9.33 -12.18
CA ASN A 93 -10.04 8.60 -11.65
C ASN A 93 -9.99 8.54 -10.12
N ILE A 94 -11.17 8.37 -9.51
CA ILE A 94 -11.29 8.01 -8.09
C ILE A 94 -12.00 6.67 -8.01
N TYR A 95 -11.37 5.69 -7.39
CA TYR A 95 -11.97 4.40 -7.06
C TYR A 95 -12.12 4.29 -5.54
N THR A 96 -13.17 3.61 -5.08
CA THR A 96 -13.42 3.41 -3.65
C THR A 96 -13.88 2.00 -3.36
N SER A 97 -13.47 1.49 -2.20
CA SER A 97 -14.11 0.34 -1.57
C SER A 97 -15.62 0.56 -1.37
N PRO A 98 -16.46 -0.49 -1.41
CA PRO A 98 -17.90 -0.38 -1.14
C PRO A 98 -18.25 -0.07 0.33
N PHE A 99 -17.30 -0.19 1.26
CA PHE A 99 -17.53 0.10 2.67
C PHE A 99 -17.87 1.57 2.91
N LYS A 100 -18.83 1.84 3.82
CA LYS A 100 -19.38 3.17 4.10
C LYS A 100 -18.29 4.19 4.46
N ARG A 101 -17.32 3.83 5.31
CA ARG A 101 -16.16 4.70 5.63
C ARG A 101 -15.34 5.11 4.41
N ALA A 102 -15.10 4.19 3.47
CA ALA A 102 -14.35 4.49 2.25
C ALA A 102 -15.19 5.34 1.28
N LYS A 103 -16.45 4.96 1.04
CA LYS A 103 -17.37 5.77 0.21
C LYS A 103 -17.56 7.18 0.76
N HIS A 104 -17.69 7.32 2.08
CA HIS A 104 -17.80 8.62 2.74
C HIS A 104 -16.50 9.43 2.57
N THR A 105 -15.33 8.79 2.70
CA THR A 105 -14.03 9.43 2.42
C THR A 105 -13.97 9.93 0.97
N ALA A 106 -14.24 9.07 -0.01
CA ALA A 106 -14.23 9.41 -1.43
C ALA A 106 -15.19 10.56 -1.76
N ARG A 107 -16.39 10.55 -1.16
CA ARG A 107 -17.38 11.63 -1.33
C ARG A 107 -16.87 12.98 -0.83
N ILE A 108 -16.12 13.03 0.27
CA ILE A 108 -15.52 14.28 0.78
C ILE A 108 -14.40 14.72 -0.15
N ILE A 109 -13.50 13.82 -0.56
CA ILE A 109 -12.42 14.11 -1.51
C ILE A 109 -12.97 14.71 -2.81
N ASN A 110 -14.07 14.17 -3.34
CA ASN A 110 -14.67 14.62 -4.59
C ASN A 110 -15.21 16.07 -4.55
N LYS A 111 -15.38 16.66 -3.36
CA LYS A 111 -15.72 18.09 -3.22
C LYS A 111 -14.55 19.01 -3.56
N TYR A 112 -13.32 18.52 -3.40
CA TYR A 112 -12.08 19.26 -3.64
C TYR A 112 -11.49 18.97 -5.02
N LEU A 113 -11.88 17.85 -5.62
CA LEU A 113 -11.50 17.44 -6.98
C LEU A 113 -12.77 17.33 -7.83
N PRO A 114 -13.42 18.47 -8.18
CA PRO A 114 -14.64 18.44 -8.99
C PRO A 114 -14.41 17.73 -10.33
N ASP A 115 -15.50 17.22 -10.92
CA ASP A 115 -15.53 16.54 -12.23
C ASP A 115 -14.92 15.13 -12.30
N LYS A 116 -14.49 14.57 -11.16
CA LYS A 116 -14.02 13.17 -11.12
C LYS A 116 -15.18 12.23 -10.79
N ARG A 117 -15.37 11.20 -11.63
CA ARG A 117 -16.34 10.13 -11.35
C ARG A 117 -15.76 9.19 -10.30
N VAL A 118 -16.47 9.04 -9.18
CA VAL A 118 -16.16 8.04 -8.15
C VAL A 118 -16.69 6.67 -8.57
N LYS A 119 -15.81 5.68 -8.73
CA LYS A 119 -16.10 4.30 -9.13
C LYS A 119 -15.99 3.37 -7.92
N VAL A 120 -17.02 2.58 -7.65
CA VAL A 120 -16.99 1.59 -6.56
C VAL A 120 -16.45 0.26 -7.09
N THR A 121 -15.59 -0.42 -6.32
CA THR A 121 -15.09 -1.76 -6.68
C THR A 121 -14.84 -2.63 -5.45
N ASP A 122 -15.22 -3.91 -5.55
CA ASP A 122 -15.00 -4.89 -4.49
C ASP A 122 -13.52 -5.29 -4.33
N PHE A 123 -12.68 -5.01 -5.33
CA PHE A 123 -11.23 -5.23 -5.25
C PHE A 123 -10.55 -4.34 -4.20
N LEU A 124 -11.23 -3.28 -3.75
CA LEU A 124 -10.74 -2.39 -2.69
C LEU A 124 -11.33 -2.69 -1.31
N ARG A 125 -12.11 -3.77 -1.13
CA ARG A 125 -12.61 -4.19 0.20
C ARG A 125 -11.46 -4.58 1.11
N GLU A 126 -11.57 -4.19 2.39
CA GLU A 126 -10.64 -4.65 3.43
C GLU A 126 -10.66 -6.17 3.53
N GLY A 127 -9.58 -6.75 4.03
CA GLY A 127 -9.52 -8.17 4.36
C GLY A 127 -8.16 -8.56 4.89
N ARG A 128 -7.90 -9.87 5.00
CA ARG A 128 -6.58 -10.41 5.37
C ARG A 128 -5.96 -11.12 4.17
N PRO A 129 -4.84 -10.63 3.63
CA PRO A 129 -4.26 -11.16 2.38
C PRO A 129 -3.57 -12.52 2.56
N VAL A 130 -2.87 -12.68 3.69
CA VAL A 130 -2.04 -13.82 4.07
C VAL A 130 -1.78 -13.72 5.58
N PHE A 131 -1.43 -14.83 6.21
CA PHE A 131 -1.05 -14.82 7.63
C PHE A 131 0.20 -13.93 7.83
N PRO A 132 0.15 -12.93 8.73
CA PRO A 132 1.25 -12.01 8.91
C PRO A 132 2.43 -12.66 9.65
N ASP A 133 3.62 -12.12 9.44
CA ASP A 133 4.83 -12.42 10.20
C ASP A 133 5.59 -11.11 10.48
N PRO A 134 5.86 -10.72 11.74
CA PRO A 134 5.27 -11.29 12.95
C PRO A 134 3.75 -11.08 12.98
N ALA A 135 3.04 -12.06 13.53
CA ALA A 135 1.61 -11.96 13.81
C ALA A 135 1.36 -11.43 15.23
N PRO A 136 0.30 -10.64 15.45
CA PRO A 136 -0.18 -10.36 16.80
C PRO A 136 -0.54 -11.66 17.53
N ALA A 137 -0.25 -11.77 18.83
CA ALA A 137 -0.39 -13.01 19.61
C ALA A 137 -1.80 -13.64 19.59
N TYR A 138 -2.84 -12.84 19.38
CA TYR A 138 -4.24 -13.28 19.33
C TYR A 138 -4.68 -13.80 17.95
N TRP A 139 -3.83 -13.74 16.93
CA TRP A 139 -4.12 -14.28 15.60
C TRP A 139 -3.80 -15.77 15.53
N ARG A 140 -4.59 -16.52 14.73
CA ARG A 140 -4.45 -17.96 14.54
C ARG A 140 -4.22 -18.30 13.07
N LYS A 141 -3.47 -19.36 12.77
CA LYS A 141 -3.08 -19.73 11.40
C LYS A 141 -4.26 -20.22 10.55
N ASP A 142 -5.29 -20.76 11.18
CA ASP A 142 -6.55 -21.24 10.59
C ASP A 142 -7.62 -20.13 10.49
N ASP A 143 -7.19 -18.88 10.44
CA ASP A 143 -8.08 -17.72 10.34
C ASP A 143 -8.90 -17.75 9.05
N LYS A 144 -10.22 -17.97 9.21
CA LYS A 144 -11.20 -18.05 8.12
C LYS A 144 -11.22 -16.78 7.27
N GLU A 145 -10.94 -15.60 7.83
CA GLU A 145 -10.89 -14.35 7.06
C GLU A 145 -9.78 -14.42 5.98
N ILE A 146 -8.67 -15.11 6.22
CA ILE A 146 -7.59 -15.27 5.23
C ILE A 146 -8.05 -16.17 4.07
N VAL A 147 -8.75 -17.26 4.38
CA VAL A 147 -9.27 -18.19 3.37
C VAL A 147 -10.28 -17.49 2.46
N GLU A 148 -11.16 -16.66 3.05
CA GLU A 148 -12.20 -15.93 2.32
C GLU A 148 -11.63 -14.73 1.54
N ASP A 149 -10.80 -13.89 2.16
CA ASP A 149 -10.35 -12.64 1.56
C ASP A 149 -9.06 -12.76 0.75
N GLY A 150 -8.18 -13.70 1.10
CA GLY A 150 -6.87 -13.89 0.47
C GLY A 150 -6.96 -13.95 -1.06
N PRO A 151 -7.72 -14.89 -1.66
CA PRO A 151 -7.84 -15.00 -3.11
C PRO A 151 -8.32 -13.70 -3.79
N ARG A 152 -9.27 -12.98 -3.17
CA ARG A 152 -9.78 -11.71 -3.67
C ARG A 152 -8.72 -10.62 -3.63
N LEU A 153 -7.96 -10.52 -2.54
CA LEU A 153 -6.88 -9.54 -2.38
C LEU A 153 -5.74 -9.81 -3.37
N TRP A 154 -5.34 -11.06 -3.56
CA TRP A 154 -4.36 -11.43 -4.58
C TRP A 154 -4.83 -11.12 -6.01
N LYS A 155 -6.12 -11.34 -6.29
CA LYS A 155 -6.73 -10.93 -7.56
C LYS A 155 -6.79 -9.41 -7.70
N SER A 156 -7.02 -8.67 -6.62
CA SER A 156 -7.08 -7.20 -6.64
C SER A 156 -5.80 -6.57 -7.17
N PHE A 157 -4.63 -7.08 -6.77
CA PHE A 157 -3.35 -6.61 -7.28
C PHE A 157 -3.27 -6.77 -8.81
N LYS A 158 -3.60 -7.97 -9.33
CA LYS A 158 -3.57 -8.25 -10.78
C LYS A 158 -4.50 -7.37 -11.61
N VAL A 159 -5.62 -6.93 -11.02
CA VAL A 159 -6.61 -6.10 -11.70
C VAL A 159 -6.29 -4.61 -11.59
N LEU A 160 -5.81 -4.18 -10.43
CA LEU A 160 -5.63 -2.75 -10.12
C LEU A 160 -4.23 -2.23 -10.47
N PHE A 161 -3.21 -3.09 -10.44
CA PHE A 161 -1.81 -2.74 -10.68
C PHE A 161 -1.34 -3.37 -11.99
N HIS A 162 -1.09 -2.51 -12.97
CA HIS A 162 -0.54 -2.88 -14.27
C HIS A 162 0.00 -1.61 -14.94
N ARG A 163 0.91 -1.77 -15.91
CA ARG A 163 1.40 -0.68 -16.76
C ARG A 163 0.26 0.08 -17.45
N SER A 164 0.48 1.37 -17.70
CA SER A 164 -0.51 2.20 -18.39
C SER A 164 -0.79 1.65 -19.79
N GLN A 165 -2.08 1.44 -20.09
CA GLN A 165 -2.56 1.15 -21.45
C GLN A 165 -3.05 2.42 -22.14
N SER A 166 -2.93 3.58 -21.47
CA SER A 166 -3.39 4.86 -21.98
C SER A 166 -2.32 5.54 -22.84
N LYS A 167 -2.75 6.48 -23.69
CA LYS A 167 -1.85 7.37 -24.45
C LYS A 167 -1.51 8.66 -23.68
N LYS A 168 -1.56 8.62 -22.35
CA LYS A 168 -1.18 9.70 -21.44
C LYS A 168 -0.91 9.14 -20.05
N ASP A 169 -0.25 9.94 -19.20
CA ASP A 169 -0.07 9.60 -17.79
C ASP A 169 -1.41 9.49 -17.07
N ILE A 170 -1.49 8.53 -16.15
CA ILE A 170 -2.69 8.24 -15.37
C ILE A 170 -2.38 8.43 -13.90
N ASN A 171 -3.19 9.23 -13.22
CA ASN A 171 -3.08 9.50 -11.79
C ASN A 171 -4.36 9.03 -11.09
N ASP A 172 -4.39 7.77 -10.66
CA ASP A 172 -5.57 7.15 -10.05
C ASP A 172 -5.54 7.29 -8.52
N ILE A 173 -6.67 7.70 -7.92
CA ILE A 173 -6.87 7.66 -6.47
C ILE A 173 -7.66 6.40 -6.10
N PHE A 174 -7.13 5.58 -5.19
CA PHE A 174 -7.85 4.43 -4.62
C PHE A 174 -8.11 4.67 -3.13
N VAL A 175 -9.39 4.81 -2.75
CA VAL A 175 -9.81 4.98 -1.35
C VAL A 175 -10.18 3.62 -0.76
N CYS A 176 -9.35 3.12 0.15
CA CYS A 176 -9.47 1.79 0.75
C CYS A 176 -9.02 1.79 2.22
N HIS A 177 -8.26 0.78 2.64
CA HIS A 177 -8.11 0.40 4.05
C HIS A 177 -6.68 -0.05 4.38
N GLY A 178 -6.38 -0.23 5.66
CA GLY A 178 -5.01 -0.45 6.13
C GLY A 178 -4.38 -1.73 5.60
N ASN A 179 -5.06 -2.87 5.77
CA ASN A 179 -4.46 -4.17 5.46
C ASN A 179 -4.21 -4.32 3.96
N ILE A 180 -5.21 -3.98 3.14
CA ILE A 180 -5.06 -4.01 1.68
C ILE A 180 -3.99 -3.04 1.19
N ILE A 181 -3.84 -1.84 1.77
CA ILE A 181 -2.77 -0.91 1.37
C ILE A 181 -1.40 -1.52 1.67
N GLY A 182 -1.20 -2.04 2.89
CA GLY A 182 0.06 -2.69 3.27
C GLY A 182 0.40 -3.86 2.32
N PHE A 183 -0.59 -4.69 2.01
CA PHE A 183 -0.44 -5.78 1.04
C PHE A 183 -0.04 -5.28 -0.34
N LEU A 184 -0.75 -4.29 -0.88
CA LEU A 184 -0.51 -3.77 -2.23
C LEU A 184 0.88 -3.13 -2.34
N ILE A 185 1.38 -2.46 -1.30
CA ILE A 185 2.75 -1.93 -1.24
C ILE A 185 3.76 -3.07 -1.39
N LEU A 186 3.64 -4.11 -0.56
CA LEU A 186 4.59 -5.24 -0.59
C LEU A 186 4.54 -5.99 -1.92
N ARG A 187 3.34 -6.21 -2.47
CA ARG A 187 3.19 -6.83 -3.80
C ARG A 187 3.79 -5.99 -4.91
N SER A 188 3.65 -4.66 -4.83
CA SER A 188 4.22 -3.72 -5.81
C SER A 188 5.75 -3.77 -5.84
N LEU A 189 6.38 -3.95 -4.68
CA LEU A 189 7.83 -4.08 -4.53
C LEU A 189 8.33 -5.53 -4.62
N GLN A 190 7.45 -6.50 -4.89
CA GLN A 190 7.78 -7.93 -4.90
C GLN A 190 8.37 -8.44 -3.58
N LEU A 191 8.01 -7.81 -2.47
CA LEU A 191 8.45 -8.15 -1.13
C LEU A 191 7.57 -9.24 -0.49
N PRO A 192 8.08 -9.94 0.54
CA PRO A 192 7.32 -10.94 1.29
C PRO A 192 6.00 -10.36 1.81
N SER A 193 4.88 -10.87 1.29
CA SER A 193 3.57 -10.30 1.55
C SER A 193 3.09 -10.49 2.98
N GLN A 194 3.76 -11.32 3.78
CA GLN A 194 3.51 -11.55 5.21
C GLN A 194 3.83 -10.32 6.08
N ARG A 195 4.62 -9.36 5.57
CA ARG A 195 5.04 -8.16 6.31
C ARG A 195 4.00 -7.01 6.30
N TRP A 196 2.77 -7.30 5.90
CA TRP A 196 1.77 -6.29 5.53
C TRP A 196 1.25 -5.47 6.73
N LEU A 197 1.41 -5.99 7.97
CA LEU A 197 1.07 -5.28 9.20
C LEU A 197 2.16 -4.30 9.65
N GLN A 198 3.38 -4.40 9.12
CA GLN A 198 4.53 -3.62 9.58
C GLN A 198 4.65 -2.25 8.88
N LEU A 199 3.73 -1.90 7.99
CA LEU A 199 3.75 -0.65 7.25
C LEU A 199 2.91 0.43 7.94
N PRO A 200 3.41 1.67 8.06
CA PRO A 200 2.68 2.76 8.69
C PRO A 200 1.61 3.27 7.72
N VAL A 201 0.35 2.90 7.94
CA VAL A 201 -0.77 3.36 7.09
C VAL A 201 -1.79 4.09 7.97
N GLY A 202 -1.57 5.38 8.25
CA GLY A 202 -2.46 6.19 9.10
C GLY A 202 -3.84 6.44 8.47
N HIS A 203 -4.84 6.83 9.27
CA HIS A 203 -6.14 7.24 8.70
C HIS A 203 -5.98 8.51 7.85
N ALA A 204 -6.67 8.57 6.71
CA ALA A 204 -6.51 9.62 5.71
C ALA A 204 -5.07 9.78 5.17
N SER A 205 -4.21 8.78 5.34
CA SER A 205 -2.85 8.81 4.79
C SER A 205 -2.83 8.66 3.27
N ILE A 206 -1.78 9.17 2.63
CA ILE A 206 -1.49 8.99 1.20
C ILE A 206 -0.26 8.09 1.05
N THR A 207 -0.40 6.99 0.31
CA THR A 207 0.74 6.22 -0.22
C THR A 207 0.77 6.41 -1.72
N ARG A 208 1.92 6.81 -2.28
CA ARG A 208 2.11 7.04 -3.72
C ARG A 208 3.00 5.96 -4.32
N ILE A 209 2.48 5.29 -5.34
CA ILE A 209 3.19 4.25 -6.11
C ILE A 209 3.17 4.65 -7.58
N GLU A 210 4.32 4.62 -8.24
CA GLU A 210 4.46 4.84 -9.67
C GLU A 210 4.81 3.53 -10.36
N ILE A 211 4.12 3.22 -11.45
CA ILE A 211 4.38 2.10 -12.34
C ILE A 211 4.83 2.71 -13.66
N ASP A 212 6.11 2.52 -13.98
CA ASP A 212 6.71 3.04 -15.19
C ASP A 212 6.41 2.16 -16.41
N TYR A 213 6.62 2.67 -17.62
CA TYR A 213 6.26 2.00 -18.87
C TYR A 213 7.05 0.70 -19.10
N ASN A 214 8.26 0.59 -18.54
CA ASN A 214 9.10 -0.61 -18.57
C ASN A 214 8.64 -1.68 -17.56
N GLY A 215 7.71 -1.34 -16.67
CA GLY A 215 7.19 -2.23 -15.64
C GLY A 215 7.92 -2.08 -14.30
N GLU A 216 8.90 -1.20 -14.17
CA GLU A 216 9.49 -0.85 -12.88
C GLU A 216 8.45 -0.17 -11.98
N VAL A 217 8.57 -0.40 -10.68
CA VAL A 217 7.63 0.13 -9.70
C VAL A 217 8.38 0.88 -8.61
N PHE A 218 7.96 2.12 -8.37
CA PHE A 218 8.57 3.01 -7.38
C PHE A 218 7.55 3.42 -6.34
N VAL A 219 7.82 3.11 -5.07
CA VAL A 219 7.04 3.64 -3.95
C VAL A 219 7.63 4.98 -3.54
N LYS A 220 6.93 6.08 -3.85
CA LYS A 220 7.41 7.45 -3.60
C LYS A 220 7.10 7.95 -2.19
N SER A 221 6.04 7.44 -1.56
CA SER A 221 5.71 7.70 -0.16
C SER A 221 4.84 6.59 0.41
N ILE A 222 4.97 6.32 1.71
CA ILE A 222 4.14 5.36 2.45
C ILE A 222 3.49 6.10 3.61
N GLY A 223 2.16 6.05 3.69
CA GLY A 223 1.45 6.51 4.88
C GLY A 223 1.56 8.00 5.18
N ASP A 224 1.79 8.85 4.19
CA ASP A 224 1.97 10.29 4.38
C ASP A 224 0.72 10.93 5.01
N ILE A 225 0.91 11.44 6.23
CA ILE A 225 -0.08 12.19 7.02
C ILE A 225 0.41 13.60 7.34
N GLY A 226 1.45 14.11 6.69
CA GLY A 226 2.03 15.43 6.98
C GLY A 226 1.07 16.61 6.78
N HIS A 227 -0.05 16.38 6.10
CA HIS A 227 -1.14 17.33 5.94
C HIS A 227 -2.12 17.38 7.14
N LEU A 228 -1.94 16.51 8.14
CA LEU A 228 -2.77 16.44 9.32
C LEU A 228 -2.04 17.03 10.54
N PRO A 229 -2.71 17.89 11.34
CA PRO A 229 -2.15 18.30 12.62
C PRO A 229 -2.18 17.12 13.61
N GLN A 230 -1.17 17.06 14.48
CA GLN A 230 -0.94 15.93 15.40
C GLN A 230 -2.15 15.60 16.28
N VAL A 231 -2.92 16.60 16.71
CA VAL A 231 -4.15 16.44 17.52
C VAL A 231 -5.21 15.55 16.86
N ILE A 232 -5.22 15.45 15.53
CA ILE A 232 -6.20 14.62 14.81
C ILE A 232 -5.57 13.44 14.08
N THR A 233 -4.27 13.16 14.23
CA THR A 233 -3.71 11.90 13.74
C THR A 233 -4.24 10.75 14.58
N SER A 234 -4.34 9.57 13.98
CA SER A 234 -4.50 8.34 14.75
C SER A 234 -3.09 7.85 15.01
N GLY A 235 -2.70 7.73 16.28
CA GLY A 235 -1.46 7.08 16.67
C GLY A 235 -1.39 5.65 16.15
#